data_AF-A0A5J5EVX7-F1
#
_entry.id   AF-A0A5J5EVX7-F1
#
_cell.length_a   1.000
_cell.length_b   1.000
_cell.length_c   1.000
_cell.angle_alpha   90.00
_cell.angle_beta   90.00
_cell.angle_gamma   90.00
#
_symmetry.space_group_name_H-M   'P 1'
#
loop_
_entity.id
_entity.type
_entity.pdbx_description
1 polymer ?
#
loop_
_entity_poly.entity_id
_entity_poly.type
_entity_poly.pdbx_seq_one_letter_code
_entity_poly.pdbx_strand_id
1 'polypeptide(L)'
;MLPPIPPGVLDANPRFANLYAELTTRLLDPLDASTRSLSRPNDVVDQELRTHRAELAKTWLLQSELTNLTSRSSTLSEELQEALDLLLSSYYRSLPPDEQALLQEEFEDLEDNLPLIGHHVSTSLHKSALEICRIAYPGEQSPRVLSQKLDSLPAETALRLVTLQKSRAALSQKQLALTALCCEILREYRTTTQQLLSLLTTASTAVPKALTAKTEHLSLVAESMALKLSVLRHQALSAIYDPEALNALENYRMHLRDTSTRLVARQRVVEEELRKYRSAGSDMKTLVERYGQIMRSMETVNKDIKRLTGQV
;
A
#
# COMPACT_ATOMS: atom_id res chain seq x y z
N MET A 1 0.97 5.20 22.11
CA MET A 1 0.37 4.77 23.40
C MET A 1 1.41 4.08 24.25
N LEU A 2 1.79 4.67 25.41
CA LEU A 2 2.58 3.92 26.40
C LEU A 2 1.71 2.77 26.92
N PRO A 3 2.23 1.53 27.00
CA PRO A 3 1.48 0.44 27.57
C PRO A 3 1.10 0.79 29.02
N PRO A 4 -0.14 0.51 29.45
CA PRO A 4 -0.51 0.68 30.84
C PRO A 4 0.43 -0.16 31.70
N ILE A 5 0.88 0.38 32.82
CA ILE A 5 1.86 -0.27 33.70
C ILE A 5 1.10 -0.86 34.89
N PRO A 6 1.36 -2.12 35.28
CA PRO A 6 0.68 -2.74 36.42
C PRO A 6 0.94 -1.95 37.71
N PRO A 7 -0.07 -1.78 38.58
CA PRO A 7 0.01 -0.90 39.76
C PRO A 7 1.13 -1.32 40.72
N GLY A 8 1.39 -2.61 40.88
CA GLY A 8 2.46 -3.11 41.74
C GLY A 8 3.89 -2.69 41.31
N VAL A 9 4.10 -2.30 40.05
CA VAL A 9 5.40 -1.77 39.57
C VAL A 9 5.53 -0.28 39.88
N LEU A 10 4.40 0.46 39.89
CA LEU A 10 4.37 1.86 40.30
C LEU A 10 4.56 1.99 41.82
N ASP A 11 3.96 1.08 42.60
CA ASP A 11 4.10 1.04 44.06
C ASP A 11 5.52 0.63 44.50
N ALA A 12 6.16 -0.29 43.76
CA ALA A 12 7.52 -0.74 44.04
C ALA A 12 8.60 0.32 43.69
N ASN A 13 8.29 1.30 42.83
CA ASN A 13 9.23 2.32 42.41
C ASN A 13 8.59 3.72 42.32
N PRO A 14 8.54 4.47 43.43
CA PRO A 14 7.82 5.74 43.50
C PRO A 14 8.43 6.83 42.61
N ARG A 15 9.74 6.77 42.33
CA ARG A 15 10.40 7.69 41.38
C ARG A 15 9.92 7.45 39.95
N PHE A 16 9.74 6.19 39.58
CA PHE A 16 9.20 5.82 38.29
C PHE A 16 7.71 6.15 38.18
N ALA A 17 6.94 6.02 39.27
CA ALA A 17 5.54 6.45 39.31
C ALA A 17 5.38 7.96 39.07
N ASN A 18 6.23 8.78 39.70
CA ASN A 18 6.24 10.23 39.48
C ASN A 18 6.62 10.58 38.04
N LEU A 19 7.64 9.93 37.48
CA LEU A 19 8.06 10.13 36.10
C LEU A 19 6.98 9.68 35.10
N TYR A 20 6.34 8.53 35.34
CA TYR A 20 5.22 8.06 34.52
C TYR A 20 4.02 9.00 34.59
N ALA A 21 3.70 9.52 35.78
CA ALA A 21 2.68 10.53 35.96
C ALA A 21 3.04 11.82 35.22
N GLU A 22 4.27 12.33 35.32
CA GLU A 22 4.73 13.51 34.59
C GLU A 22 4.70 13.30 33.07
N LEU A 23 5.13 12.13 32.58
CA LEU A 23 5.11 11.80 31.16
C LEU A 23 3.68 11.73 30.62
N THR A 24 2.79 11.04 31.32
CA THR A 24 1.40 10.85 30.87
C THR A 24 0.51 12.07 31.06
N THR A 25 0.78 12.91 32.07
CA THR A 25 -0.03 14.11 32.36
C THR A 25 0.48 15.36 31.66
N ARG A 26 1.80 15.57 31.59
CA ARG A 26 2.39 16.84 31.17
C ARG A 26 3.04 16.78 29.80
N LEU A 27 3.73 15.68 29.48
CA LEU A 27 4.62 15.63 28.31
C LEU A 27 4.05 14.86 27.12
N LEU A 28 3.14 13.92 27.31
CA LEU A 28 2.65 13.06 26.22
C LEU A 28 1.13 13.20 26.02
N ASP A 29 0.72 13.20 24.76
CA ASP A 29 -0.69 13.16 24.42
C ASP A 29 -1.28 11.79 24.75
N PRO A 30 -2.43 11.73 25.44
CA PRO A 30 -3.02 10.49 25.90
C PRO A 30 -3.52 9.62 24.74
N LEU A 31 -3.62 10.17 23.53
CA LEU A 31 -4.14 9.50 22.34
C LEU A 31 -3.04 8.91 21.43
N ASP A 32 -1.89 9.57 21.30
CA ASP A 32 -0.85 9.13 20.34
C ASP A 32 0.50 8.80 21.01
N ALA A 33 0.71 9.18 22.28
CA ALA A 33 2.02 9.21 22.94
C ALA A 33 3.07 10.05 22.19
N SER A 34 2.63 10.98 21.35
CA SER A 34 3.45 12.09 20.86
C SER A 34 3.73 13.06 22.00
N THR A 35 4.85 13.77 21.94
CA THR A 35 5.12 14.87 22.86
C THR A 35 4.06 15.97 22.70
N ARG A 36 3.35 16.29 23.79
CA ARG A 36 2.50 17.47 23.89
C ARG A 36 3.31 18.69 23.51
N SER A 37 2.74 19.53 22.65
CA SER A 37 3.31 20.85 22.39
C SER A 37 3.39 21.62 23.70
N LEU A 38 4.62 21.87 24.19
CA LEU A 38 4.89 22.70 25.36
C LEU A 38 4.76 24.20 25.03
N SER A 39 4.64 24.54 23.74
CA SER A 39 4.31 25.89 23.30
C SER A 39 2.84 26.15 23.61
N ARG A 40 2.50 27.41 23.96
CA ARG A 40 1.10 27.86 23.94
C ARG A 40 0.51 27.47 22.57
N PRO A 41 -0.73 26.96 22.51
CA PRO A 41 -1.40 26.71 21.25
C PRO A 41 -1.41 28.03 20.49
N ASN A 42 -0.55 28.15 19.49
CA ASN A 42 -0.58 29.28 18.58
C ASN A 42 -1.65 28.90 17.56
N ASP A 43 -2.90 29.07 17.95
CA ASP A 43 -4.06 28.76 17.09
C ASP A 43 -3.91 29.41 15.70
N VAL A 44 -3.23 30.56 15.64
CA VAL A 44 -2.85 31.25 14.40
C VAL A 44 -1.90 30.43 13.54
N VAL A 45 -0.79 29.95 14.10
CA VAL A 45 0.20 29.12 13.37
C VAL A 45 -0.41 27.77 12.98
N ASP A 46 -1.24 27.18 13.84
CA ASP A 46 -1.94 25.93 13.51
C ASP A 46 -2.96 26.13 12.38
N GLN A 47 -3.63 27.29 12.35
CA GLN A 47 -4.49 27.68 11.23
C GLN A 47 -3.67 27.90 9.94
N GLU A 48 -2.57 28.64 10.00
CA GLU A 48 -1.66 28.86 8.86
C GLU A 48 -1.06 27.54 8.33
N LEU A 49 -0.67 26.61 9.21
CA LEU A 49 -0.21 25.30 8.80
C LEU A 49 -1.31 24.48 8.14
N ARG A 50 -2.56 24.58 8.62
CA ARG A 50 -3.71 23.91 7.98
C ARG A 50 -3.99 24.50 6.61
N THR A 51 -3.93 25.82 6.45
CA THR A 51 -4.13 26.47 5.14
C THR A 51 -3.03 26.05 4.17
N HIS A 52 -1.76 26.13 4.57
CA HIS A 52 -0.65 25.69 3.71
C HIS A 52 -0.69 24.20 3.36
N ARG A 53 -1.07 23.33 4.31
CA ARG A 53 -1.27 21.91 4.03
C ARG A 53 -2.43 21.68 3.06
N ALA A 54 -3.52 22.42 3.19
CA ALA A 54 -4.65 22.33 2.27
C ALA A 54 -4.27 22.84 0.87
N GLU A 55 -3.51 23.92 0.76
CA GLU A 55 -2.98 24.44 -0.50
C GLU A 55 -2.03 23.43 -1.16
N LEU A 56 -1.08 22.88 -0.40
CA LEU A 56 -0.16 21.87 -0.91
C LEU A 56 -0.94 20.64 -1.38
N ALA A 57 -1.88 20.14 -0.58
CA ALA A 57 -2.72 19.00 -0.98
C ALA A 57 -3.53 19.29 -2.26
N LYS A 58 -4.08 20.49 -2.43
CA LYS A 58 -4.76 20.90 -3.66
C LYS A 58 -3.81 20.88 -4.85
N THR A 59 -2.64 21.49 -4.73
CA THR A 59 -1.66 21.53 -5.83
C THR A 59 -1.17 20.13 -6.20
N TRP A 60 -0.90 19.28 -5.22
CA TRP A 60 -0.49 17.90 -5.44
C TRP A 60 -1.59 17.07 -6.10
N LEU A 61 -2.82 17.21 -5.64
CA LEU A 61 -3.97 16.50 -6.20
C LEU A 61 -4.21 16.94 -7.65
N LEU A 62 -4.16 18.24 -7.95
CA LEU A 62 -4.23 18.75 -9.33
C LEU A 62 -3.09 18.22 -10.20
N GLN A 63 -1.84 18.28 -9.72
CA GLN A 63 -0.69 17.71 -10.44
C GLN A 63 -0.88 16.22 -10.71
N SER A 64 -1.33 15.46 -9.72
CA SER A 64 -1.55 14.02 -9.86
C SER A 64 -2.65 13.71 -10.89
N GLU A 65 -3.75 14.45 -10.90
CA GLU A 65 -4.81 14.27 -11.88
C GLU A 65 -4.37 14.67 -13.28
N LEU A 66 -3.62 15.76 -13.43
CA LEU A 66 -3.05 16.17 -14.72
C LEU A 66 -2.09 15.09 -15.25
N THR A 67 -1.22 14.50 -14.43
CA THR A 67 -0.38 13.37 -14.84
C THR A 67 -1.16 12.08 -15.16
N ASN A 68 -2.31 11.88 -14.51
CA ASN A 68 -3.19 10.76 -14.83
C ASN A 68 -3.92 10.98 -16.16
N LEU A 69 -4.23 12.23 -16.51
CA LEU A 69 -4.86 12.58 -17.79
C LEU A 69 -3.91 12.37 -18.96
N THR A 70 -2.63 12.72 -18.82
CA THR A 70 -1.63 12.48 -19.88
C THR A 70 -1.35 10.99 -20.11
N SER A 71 -1.39 10.17 -19.05
CA SER A 71 -1.12 8.73 -19.14
C SER A 71 -2.33 7.84 -19.47
N ARG A 72 -3.57 8.28 -19.19
CA ARG A 72 -4.78 7.42 -19.28
C ARG A 72 -5.89 7.95 -20.19
N SER A 73 -5.86 9.20 -20.62
CA SER A 73 -6.95 9.75 -21.42
C SER A 73 -6.76 9.42 -22.91
N SER A 74 -7.79 8.86 -23.54
CA SER A 74 -7.88 8.72 -25.01
C SER A 74 -8.70 9.84 -25.65
N THR A 75 -9.04 10.88 -24.87
CA THR A 75 -10.02 11.92 -25.22
C THR A 75 -9.39 13.29 -25.43
N LEU A 76 -8.14 13.50 -25.03
CA LEU A 76 -7.38 14.71 -25.30
C LEU A 76 -6.54 14.51 -26.57
N SER A 77 -6.35 15.57 -27.36
CA SER A 77 -5.45 15.54 -28.53
C SER A 77 -4.03 15.19 -28.10
N GLU A 78 -3.30 14.41 -28.89
CA GLU A 78 -1.92 13.99 -28.60
C GLU A 78 -1.01 15.21 -28.33
N GLU A 79 -1.21 16.30 -29.07
CA GLU A 79 -0.48 17.58 -28.92
C GLU A 79 -0.68 18.23 -27.53
N LEU A 80 -1.90 18.16 -26.99
CA LEU A 80 -2.20 18.70 -25.65
C LEU A 80 -1.67 17.81 -24.53
N GLN A 81 -1.55 16.50 -24.77
CA GLN A 81 -0.96 15.57 -23.82
C GLN A 81 0.55 15.77 -23.73
N GLU A 82 1.22 15.98 -24.85
CA GLU A 82 2.65 16.29 -24.91
C GLU A 82 2.97 17.63 -24.26
N ALA A 83 2.17 18.68 -24.51
CA ALA A 83 2.32 19.98 -23.86
C ALA A 83 2.12 19.90 -22.32
N LEU A 84 1.11 19.14 -21.86
CA LEU A 84 0.89 18.90 -20.44
C LEU A 84 2.02 18.10 -19.79
N ASP A 85 2.53 17.05 -20.46
CA ASP A 85 3.66 16.27 -19.97
C ASP A 85 4.95 17.09 -19.90
N LEU A 86 5.17 18.00 -20.86
CA LEU A 86 6.29 18.93 -20.84
C LEU A 86 6.20 19.88 -19.64
N LEU A 87 5.02 20.45 -19.38
CA LEU A 87 4.77 21.38 -18.27
C LEU A 87 4.91 20.68 -16.91
N LEU A 88 4.45 19.44 -16.79
CA LEU A 88 4.53 18.63 -15.57
C LEU A 88 5.92 18.01 -15.35
N SER A 89 6.76 17.96 -16.38
CA SER A 89 8.11 17.42 -16.29
C SER A 89 8.97 18.25 -15.33
N SER A 90 9.77 17.55 -14.52
CA SER A 90 10.78 18.18 -13.66
C SER A 90 11.80 19.00 -14.45
N TYR A 91 11.96 18.70 -15.75
CA TYR A 91 12.84 19.42 -16.66
C TYR A 91 12.39 20.87 -16.86
N TYR A 92 11.11 21.10 -17.17
CA TYR A 92 10.57 22.46 -17.35
C TYR A 92 10.68 23.30 -16.07
N ARG A 93 10.42 22.70 -14.91
CA ARG A 93 10.57 23.37 -13.60
C ARG A 93 12.03 23.75 -13.28
N SER A 94 13.00 23.10 -13.92
CA SER A 94 14.43 23.37 -13.73
C SER A 94 15.05 24.34 -14.73
N LEU A 95 14.30 24.73 -15.79
CA LEU A 95 14.78 25.65 -16.81
C LEU A 95 14.88 27.10 -16.30
N PRO A 96 15.84 27.90 -16.80
CA PRO A 96 15.92 29.33 -16.53
C PRO A 96 14.72 30.10 -17.12
N PRO A 97 14.33 31.25 -16.55
CA PRO A 97 13.11 31.97 -16.90
C PRO A 97 13.07 32.47 -18.36
N ASP A 98 14.23 32.73 -18.96
CA ASP A 98 14.34 33.17 -20.37
C ASP A 98 14.00 32.06 -21.36
N GLU A 99 14.31 30.80 -21.01
CA GLU A 99 13.99 29.62 -21.83
C GLU A 99 12.53 29.16 -21.59
N GLN A 100 11.98 29.43 -20.40
CA GLN A 100 10.55 29.22 -20.13
C GLN A 100 9.68 30.17 -20.96
N ALA A 101 10.13 31.40 -21.20
CA ALA A 101 9.42 32.37 -22.02
C ALA A 101 9.33 31.96 -23.50
N LEU A 102 10.33 31.22 -24.01
CA LEU A 102 10.31 30.70 -25.39
C LEU A 102 9.30 29.56 -25.57
N LEU A 103 9.04 28.79 -24.50
CA LEU A 103 8.07 27.69 -24.50
C LEU A 103 6.63 28.17 -24.21
N GLN A 104 6.44 29.44 -23.83
CA GLN A 104 5.10 30.00 -23.59
C GLN A 104 4.22 30.00 -24.83
N GLU A 105 4.80 30.17 -26.03
CA GLU A 105 4.07 30.11 -27.30
C GLU A 105 3.44 28.72 -27.54
N GLU A 106 4.07 27.64 -27.06
CA GLU A 106 3.55 26.27 -27.14
C GLU A 106 2.42 25.99 -26.12
N PHE A 107 2.22 26.91 -25.16
CA PHE A 107 1.16 26.81 -24.16
C PHE A 107 -0.06 27.71 -24.44
N GLU A 108 -0.04 28.56 -25.47
CA GLU A 108 -1.21 29.38 -25.86
C GLU A 108 -2.41 28.49 -26.23
N ASP A 109 -2.17 27.41 -26.99
CA ASP A 109 -3.19 26.41 -27.33
C ASP A 109 -3.72 25.65 -26.08
N LEU A 110 -2.94 25.61 -24.99
CA LEU A 110 -3.34 25.00 -23.72
C LEU A 110 -4.27 25.94 -22.94
N GLU A 111 -4.04 27.26 -22.99
CA GLU A 111 -4.92 28.27 -22.39
C GLU A 111 -6.32 28.24 -23.00
N ASP A 112 -6.43 28.03 -24.30
CA ASP A 112 -7.71 27.89 -25.01
C ASP A 112 -8.46 26.58 -24.64
N ASN A 113 -7.72 25.52 -24.31
CA ASN A 113 -8.27 24.20 -23.96
C ASN A 113 -8.40 23.94 -22.45
N LEU A 114 -8.03 24.92 -21.63
CA LEU A 114 -8.15 24.92 -20.17
C LEU A 114 -9.57 24.58 -19.65
N PRO A 115 -10.70 25.03 -20.25
CA PRO A 115 -12.03 24.61 -19.80
C PRO A 115 -12.31 23.11 -20.03
N LEU A 116 -11.79 22.52 -21.11
CA LEU A 116 -11.93 21.09 -21.39
C LEU A 116 -11.11 20.27 -20.40
N ILE A 117 -9.86 20.66 -20.15
CA ILE A 117 -8.99 20.04 -19.14
C ILE A 117 -9.64 20.13 -17.76
N GLY A 118 -10.16 21.31 -17.40
CA GLY A 118 -10.88 21.53 -16.14
C GLY A 118 -12.11 20.64 -15.98
N HIS A 119 -12.87 20.41 -17.06
CA HIS A 119 -14.00 19.48 -17.05
C HIS A 119 -13.52 18.04 -16.80
N HIS A 120 -12.49 17.58 -17.53
CA HIS A 120 -11.94 16.24 -17.36
C HIS A 120 -11.39 16.00 -15.95
N VAL A 121 -10.59 16.92 -15.40
CA VAL A 121 -10.09 16.86 -14.02
C VAL A 121 -11.25 16.81 -13.03
N SER A 122 -12.26 17.67 -13.18
CA SER A 122 -13.43 17.68 -12.30
C SER A 122 -14.20 16.37 -12.35
N THR A 123 -14.39 15.78 -13.54
CA THR A 123 -15.06 14.47 -13.66
C THR A 123 -14.24 13.32 -13.07
N SER A 124 -12.91 13.35 -13.21
CA SER A 124 -12.01 12.36 -12.61
C SER A 124 -12.07 12.43 -11.09
N LEU A 125 -11.95 13.64 -10.53
CA LEU A 125 -12.04 13.87 -9.09
C LEU A 125 -13.40 13.53 -8.51
N HIS A 126 -14.48 13.80 -9.25
CA HIS A 126 -15.80 13.41 -8.81
C HIS A 126 -15.95 11.88 -8.80
N LYS A 127 -15.39 11.16 -9.79
CA LYS A 127 -15.39 9.70 -9.81
C LYS A 127 -14.58 9.12 -8.65
N SER A 128 -13.37 9.62 -8.39
CA SER A 128 -12.53 9.13 -7.29
C SER A 128 -13.17 9.42 -5.92
N ALA A 129 -13.80 10.60 -5.76
CA ALA A 129 -14.59 10.92 -4.58
C ALA A 129 -15.75 9.94 -4.36
N LEU A 130 -16.49 9.59 -5.42
CA LEU A 130 -17.57 8.60 -5.35
C LEU A 130 -17.05 7.19 -5.03
N GLU A 131 -15.89 6.79 -5.56
CA GLU A 131 -15.25 5.52 -5.23
C GLU A 131 -14.87 5.46 -3.75
N ILE A 132 -14.32 6.53 -3.19
CA ILE A 132 -14.02 6.63 -1.75
C ILE A 132 -15.32 6.51 -0.93
N CYS A 133 -16.40 7.17 -1.35
CA CYS A 133 -17.71 7.03 -0.70
C CYS A 133 -18.24 5.59 -0.77
N ARG A 134 -18.06 4.88 -1.88
CA ARG A 134 -18.46 3.45 -2.00
C ARG A 134 -17.67 2.56 -1.04
N ILE A 135 -16.39 2.83 -0.84
CA ILE A 135 -15.58 2.11 0.15
C ILE A 135 -16.06 2.40 1.58
N ALA A 136 -16.43 3.65 1.86
CA ALA A 136 -16.92 4.07 3.18
C ALA A 136 -18.33 3.54 3.51
N TYR A 137 -19.18 3.34 2.49
CA TYR A 137 -20.56 2.85 2.58
C TYR A 137 -20.81 1.70 1.57
N PRO A 138 -20.36 0.47 1.87
CA PRO A 138 -20.43 -0.66 0.93
C PRO A 138 -21.86 -1.12 0.57
N GLY A 139 -22.90 -0.62 1.25
CA GLY A 139 -24.30 -0.99 1.03
C GLY A 139 -25.11 -0.03 0.14
N GLU A 140 -24.55 1.12 -0.23
CA GLU A 140 -25.29 2.15 -0.97
C GLU A 140 -24.78 2.30 -2.40
N GLN A 141 -25.65 2.01 -3.37
CA GLN A 141 -25.32 2.03 -4.80
C GLN A 141 -25.84 3.28 -5.52
N SER A 142 -26.66 4.11 -4.86
CA SER A 142 -27.30 5.27 -5.49
C SER A 142 -26.36 6.49 -5.52
N PRO A 143 -26.06 7.03 -6.72
CA PRO A 143 -25.06 8.10 -6.87
C PRO A 143 -25.45 9.42 -6.18
N ARG A 144 -26.77 9.70 -6.06
CA ARG A 144 -27.29 10.92 -5.39
C ARG A 144 -27.13 10.89 -3.87
N VAL A 145 -27.22 9.71 -3.27
CA VAL A 145 -27.03 9.56 -1.82
C VAL A 145 -25.54 9.60 -1.50
N LEU A 146 -24.71 8.97 -2.34
CA LEU A 146 -23.24 9.03 -2.22
C LEU A 146 -22.72 10.47 -2.33
N SER A 147 -23.26 11.30 -3.25
CA SER A 147 -22.86 12.70 -3.36
C SER A 147 -23.25 13.54 -2.14
N GLN A 148 -24.41 13.27 -1.51
CA GLN A 148 -24.81 13.95 -0.27
C GLN A 148 -23.94 13.55 0.92
N LYS A 149 -23.48 12.30 0.94
CA LYS A 149 -22.57 11.78 1.97
C LYS A 149 -21.11 12.17 1.77
N LEU A 150 -20.75 12.69 0.60
CA LEU A 150 -19.40 13.20 0.35
C LEU A 150 -19.08 14.37 1.29
N ASP A 151 -20.06 15.25 1.52
CA ASP A 151 -19.91 16.41 2.40
C ASP A 151 -19.84 16.01 3.89
N SER A 152 -20.49 14.90 4.28
CA SER A 152 -20.45 14.39 5.67
C SER A 152 -19.25 13.47 5.96
N LEU A 153 -18.58 12.96 4.91
CA LEU A 153 -17.45 12.04 5.01
C LEU A 153 -16.31 12.53 5.94
N PRO A 154 -15.82 13.79 5.87
CA PRO A 154 -14.74 14.23 6.75
C PRO A 154 -15.15 14.24 8.23
N ALA A 155 -16.40 14.62 8.54
CA ALA A 155 -16.91 14.61 9.91
C ALA A 155 -17.08 13.18 10.44
N GLU A 156 -17.59 12.27 9.60
CA GLU A 156 -17.75 10.86 9.96
C GLU A 156 -16.42 10.13 10.11
N THR A 157 -15.44 10.40 9.23
CA THR A 157 -14.10 9.81 9.34
C THR A 157 -13.41 10.27 10.63
N ALA A 158 -13.51 11.56 10.99
CA ALA A 158 -13.01 12.06 12.27
C ALA A 158 -13.68 11.35 13.46
N LEU A 159 -15.01 11.17 13.44
CA LEU A 159 -15.73 10.44 14.47
C LEU A 159 -15.27 8.98 14.55
N ARG A 160 -15.15 8.28 13.41
CA ARG A 160 -14.69 6.88 13.35
C ARG A 160 -13.26 6.73 13.86
N LEU A 161 -12.37 7.68 13.60
CA LEU A 161 -11.01 7.67 14.15
C LEU A 161 -11.03 7.79 15.68
N VAL A 162 -11.85 8.69 16.22
CA VAL A 162 -12.01 8.84 17.68
C VAL A 162 -12.58 7.57 18.31
N THR A 163 -13.57 6.92 17.69
CA THR A 163 -14.14 5.67 18.22
C THR A 163 -13.17 4.50 18.14
N LEU A 164 -12.39 4.39 17.05
CA LEU A 164 -11.33 3.39 16.93
C LEU A 164 -10.22 3.59 17.96
N GLN A 165 -9.83 4.83 18.22
CA GLN A 165 -8.84 5.12 19.27
C GLN A 165 -9.38 4.73 20.66
N LYS A 166 -10.65 5.04 20.96
CA LYS A 166 -11.30 4.64 22.21
C LYS A 166 -11.39 3.11 22.34
N SER A 167 -11.78 2.40 21.29
CA SER A 167 -11.88 0.93 21.31
C SER A 167 -10.51 0.27 21.48
N ARG A 168 -9.48 0.81 20.82
CA ARG A 168 -8.09 0.36 20.98
C ARG A 168 -7.59 0.53 22.42
N ALA A 169 -7.87 1.68 23.04
CA ALA A 169 -7.53 1.93 24.43
C ALA A 169 -8.28 0.99 25.41
N ALA A 170 -9.56 0.73 25.17
CA ALA A 170 -10.32 -0.23 25.97
C ALA A 170 -9.79 -1.67 25.82
N LEU A 171 -9.38 -2.06 24.62
CA LEU A 171 -8.81 -3.39 24.36
C LEU A 171 -7.45 -3.57 25.06
N SER A 172 -6.56 -2.56 25.01
CA SER A 172 -5.27 -2.64 25.71
C SER A 172 -5.44 -2.72 27.23
N GLN A 173 -6.42 -2.01 27.80
CA GLN A 173 -6.76 -2.13 29.23
C GLN A 173 -7.25 -3.54 29.58
N LYS A 174 -8.12 -4.13 28.77
CA LYS A 174 -8.60 -5.51 28.98
C LYS A 174 -7.46 -6.54 28.89
N GLN A 175 -6.56 -6.37 27.93
CA GLN A 175 -5.38 -7.22 27.80
C GLN A 175 -4.50 -7.15 29.05
N LEU A 176 -4.26 -5.95 29.58
CA LEU A 176 -3.47 -5.81 30.81
C LEU A 176 -4.17 -6.47 32.01
N ALA A 177 -5.48 -6.25 32.18
CA ALA A 177 -6.24 -6.88 33.25
C ALA A 177 -6.18 -8.42 33.17
N LEU A 178 -6.28 -8.99 31.97
CA LEU A 178 -6.11 -10.43 31.75
C LEU A 178 -4.71 -10.89 32.13
N THR A 179 -3.65 -10.19 31.69
CA THR A 179 -2.28 -10.57 32.05
C THR A 179 -2.03 -10.51 33.55
N ALA A 180 -2.61 -9.54 34.26
CA ALA A 180 -2.52 -9.45 35.71
C ALA A 180 -3.19 -10.65 36.39
N LEU A 181 -4.41 -11.01 35.97
CA LEU A 181 -5.10 -12.21 36.47
C LEU A 181 -4.33 -13.49 36.18
N CYS A 182 -3.76 -13.65 34.98
CA CYS A 182 -2.92 -14.80 34.66
C CYS A 182 -1.67 -14.85 35.57
N CYS A 183 -1.03 -13.72 35.84
CA CYS A 183 0.09 -13.66 36.78
C CYS A 183 -0.32 -14.03 38.22
N GLU A 184 -1.51 -13.63 38.67
CA GLU A 184 -2.07 -14.02 39.98
C GLU A 184 -2.30 -15.53 40.04
N ILE A 185 -2.97 -16.11 39.04
CA ILE A 185 -3.19 -17.56 38.96
C ILE A 185 -1.87 -18.33 38.94
N LEU A 186 -0.89 -17.87 38.16
CA LEU A 186 0.44 -18.51 38.12
C LEU A 186 1.18 -18.38 39.45
N ARG A 187 1.01 -17.28 40.19
CA ARG A 187 1.56 -17.13 41.54
C ARG A 187 0.91 -18.12 42.51
N GLU A 188 -0.41 -18.24 42.51
CA GLU A 188 -1.13 -19.20 43.36
C GLU A 188 -0.79 -20.66 43.01
N TYR A 189 -0.63 -20.97 41.72
CA TYR A 189 -0.16 -22.28 41.29
C TYR A 189 1.28 -22.55 41.76
N ARG A 190 2.15 -21.54 41.68
CA ARG A 190 3.53 -21.65 42.18
C ARG A 190 3.58 -21.86 43.69
N THR A 191 2.81 -21.11 44.48
CA THR A 191 2.81 -21.24 45.95
C THR A 191 2.29 -22.61 46.36
N THR A 192 1.19 -23.08 45.77
CA THR A 192 0.61 -24.40 46.05
C THR A 192 1.55 -25.54 45.65
N THR A 193 2.18 -25.47 44.47
CA THR A 193 3.18 -26.48 44.06
C THR A 193 4.43 -26.46 44.94
N GLN A 194 4.91 -25.29 45.36
CA GLN A 194 6.02 -25.18 46.32
C GLN A 194 5.67 -25.79 47.68
N GLN A 195 4.45 -25.54 48.18
CA GLN A 195 3.96 -26.15 49.42
C GLN A 195 3.85 -27.67 49.30
N LEU A 196 3.26 -28.17 48.21
CA LEU A 196 3.18 -29.61 47.94
C LEU A 196 4.57 -30.25 47.83
N LEU A 197 5.52 -29.60 47.15
CA LEU A 197 6.90 -30.08 47.06
C LEU A 197 7.54 -30.11 48.45
N SER A 198 7.37 -29.05 49.27
CA SER A 198 7.90 -29.03 50.63
C SER A 198 7.34 -30.17 51.49
N LEU A 199 6.02 -30.42 51.43
CA LEU A 199 5.37 -31.52 52.12
C LEU A 199 5.88 -32.89 51.63
N LEU A 200 6.02 -33.06 50.31
CA LEU A 200 6.58 -34.27 49.72
C LEU A 200 8.04 -34.48 50.12
N THR A 201 8.86 -33.43 50.19
CA THR A 201 10.26 -33.54 50.65
C THR A 201 10.35 -33.87 52.14
N THR A 202 9.41 -33.39 52.97
CA THR A 202 9.35 -33.78 54.38
C THR A 202 8.80 -35.19 54.60
N ALA A 203 7.96 -35.69 53.69
CA ALA A 203 7.29 -36.99 53.83
C ALA A 203 7.97 -38.14 53.04
N SER A 204 8.88 -37.85 52.11
CA SER A 204 9.22 -38.82 51.07
C SER A 204 10.68 -38.86 50.63
N THR A 205 11.38 -39.91 51.02
CA THR A 205 12.61 -40.36 50.36
C THR A 205 12.35 -41.34 49.19
N ALA A 206 11.09 -41.76 48.95
CA ALA A 206 10.72 -42.81 47.98
C ALA A 206 9.84 -42.38 46.78
N VAL A 207 8.91 -41.43 46.97
CA VAL A 207 7.98 -40.92 45.93
C VAL A 207 8.64 -40.03 44.86
N PRO A 208 9.68 -39.20 45.11
CA PRO A 208 10.25 -38.36 44.05
C PRO A 208 10.84 -39.20 42.91
N LYS A 209 11.42 -40.37 43.22
CA LYS A 209 11.95 -41.31 42.21
C LYS A 209 10.85 -41.91 41.31
N ALA A 210 9.66 -42.16 41.86
CA ALA A 210 8.53 -42.66 41.08
C ALA A 210 7.93 -41.58 40.18
N LEU A 211 7.90 -40.33 40.65
CA LEU A 211 7.43 -39.19 39.85
C LEU A 211 8.40 -38.83 38.73
N THR A 212 9.72 -38.82 38.98
CA THR A 212 10.73 -38.58 37.94
C THR A 212 10.65 -39.64 36.84
N ALA A 213 10.55 -40.91 37.21
CA ALA A 213 10.37 -42.00 36.24
C ALA A 213 9.08 -41.85 35.43
N LYS A 214 7.98 -41.38 36.05
CA LYS A 214 6.71 -41.12 35.35
C LYS A 214 6.79 -39.91 34.41
N THR A 215 7.48 -38.83 34.81
CA THR A 215 7.67 -37.66 33.93
C THR A 215 8.56 -37.98 32.75
N GLU A 216 9.63 -38.77 32.95
CA GLU A 216 10.52 -39.25 31.89
C GLU A 216 9.77 -40.16 30.91
N HIS A 217 8.92 -41.05 31.42
CA HIS A 217 8.07 -41.88 30.57
C HIS A 217 7.11 -41.03 29.72
N LEU A 218 6.43 -40.04 30.32
CA LEU A 218 5.50 -39.19 29.59
C LEU A 218 6.19 -38.27 28.56
N SER A 219 7.42 -37.79 28.84
CA SER A 219 8.19 -37.01 27.87
C SER A 219 8.60 -37.87 26.67
N LEU A 220 9.08 -39.09 26.92
CA LEU A 220 9.42 -40.03 25.84
C LEU A 220 8.20 -40.40 25.00
N VAL A 221 7.02 -40.58 25.63
CA VAL A 221 5.77 -40.83 24.88
C VAL A 221 5.42 -39.63 24.01
N ALA A 222 5.52 -38.40 24.52
CA ALA A 222 5.24 -37.19 23.75
C ALA A 222 6.20 -37.03 22.56
N GLU A 223 7.50 -37.27 22.76
CA GLU A 223 8.50 -37.27 21.69
C GLU A 223 8.19 -38.34 20.63
N SER A 224 7.83 -39.55 21.06
CA SER A 224 7.46 -40.64 20.13
C SER A 224 6.22 -40.31 19.31
N MET A 225 5.24 -39.61 19.90
CA MET A 225 4.03 -39.17 19.20
C MET A 225 4.34 -38.04 18.22
N ALA A 226 5.19 -37.09 18.60
CA ALA A 226 5.63 -36.02 17.69
C ALA A 226 6.36 -36.57 16.46
N LEU A 227 7.24 -37.57 16.65
CA LEU A 227 7.90 -38.27 15.56
C LEU A 227 6.91 -39.06 14.69
N LYS A 228 5.91 -39.70 15.28
CA LYS A 228 4.85 -40.37 14.50
C LYS A 228 4.05 -39.37 13.66
N LEU A 229 3.68 -38.22 14.23
CA LEU A 229 2.97 -37.16 13.51
C LEU A 229 3.81 -36.58 12.37
N SER A 230 5.12 -36.43 12.57
CA SER A 230 6.00 -35.97 11.49
C SER A 230 6.05 -36.99 10.37
N VAL A 231 6.16 -38.29 10.66
CA VAL A 231 6.10 -39.36 9.64
C VAL A 231 4.76 -39.33 8.91
N LEU A 232 3.63 -39.27 9.62
CA LEU A 232 2.30 -39.18 9.01
C LEU A 232 2.14 -37.94 8.13
N ARG A 233 2.69 -36.80 8.55
CA ARG A 233 2.73 -35.59 7.73
C ARG A 233 3.50 -35.83 6.43
N HIS A 234 4.68 -36.44 6.48
CA HIS A 234 5.45 -36.72 5.27
C HIS A 234 4.70 -37.70 4.35
N GLN A 235 4.04 -38.71 4.92
CA GLN A 235 3.20 -39.65 4.17
C GLN A 235 2.00 -38.96 3.51
N ALA A 236 1.31 -38.07 4.23
CA ALA A 236 0.20 -37.29 3.69
C ALA A 236 0.67 -36.32 2.59
N LEU A 237 1.82 -35.67 2.78
CA LEU A 237 2.40 -34.80 1.76
C LEU A 237 2.83 -35.59 0.52
N SER A 238 3.42 -36.77 0.67
CA SER A 238 3.75 -37.63 -0.46
C SER A 238 2.53 -38.18 -1.19
N ALA A 239 1.38 -38.27 -0.53
CA ALA A 239 0.12 -38.69 -1.15
C ALA A 239 -0.58 -37.55 -1.92
N ILE A 240 -0.30 -36.29 -1.59
CA ILE A 240 -0.87 -35.11 -2.27
C ILE A 240 0.07 -34.64 -3.39
N TYR A 241 1.38 -34.72 -3.16
CA TYR A 241 2.41 -34.32 -4.10
C TYR A 241 3.13 -35.55 -4.62
N ASP A 242 2.55 -36.17 -5.64
CA ASP A 242 3.20 -37.24 -6.36
C ASP A 242 4.53 -36.76 -6.98
N PRO A 243 5.55 -37.63 -7.07
CA PRO A 243 6.84 -37.26 -7.65
C PRO A 243 6.70 -36.81 -9.11
N GLU A 244 5.69 -37.33 -9.83
CA GLU A 244 5.36 -36.90 -11.18
C GLU A 244 4.80 -35.48 -11.22
N ALA A 245 3.94 -35.11 -10.25
CA ALA A 245 3.41 -33.75 -10.13
C ALA A 245 4.51 -32.75 -9.74
N LEU A 246 5.43 -33.14 -8.85
CA LEU A 246 6.60 -32.33 -8.49
C LEU A 246 7.52 -32.11 -9.70
N ASN A 247 7.80 -33.17 -10.48
CA ASN A 247 8.57 -33.07 -11.72
C ASN A 247 7.87 -32.19 -12.76
N ALA A 248 6.54 -32.31 -12.91
CA ALA A 248 5.76 -31.46 -13.81
C ALA A 248 5.81 -29.98 -13.40
N LEU A 249 5.71 -29.69 -12.10
CA LEU A 249 5.84 -28.34 -11.55
C LEU A 249 7.26 -27.78 -11.74
N GLU A 250 8.28 -28.61 -11.56
CA GLU A 250 9.67 -28.20 -11.78
C GLU A 250 9.95 -27.91 -13.26
N ASN A 251 9.46 -28.76 -14.17
CA ASN A 251 9.50 -28.53 -15.61
C ASN A 251 8.75 -27.24 -16.00
N TYR A 252 7.57 -27.01 -15.41
CA TYR A 252 6.80 -25.78 -15.64
C TYR A 252 7.55 -24.54 -15.15
N ARG A 253 8.18 -24.62 -13.97
CA ARG A 253 9.04 -23.54 -13.44
C ARG A 253 10.22 -23.24 -14.35
N MET A 254 10.87 -24.28 -14.88
CA MET A 254 11.98 -24.12 -15.83
C MET A 254 11.49 -23.49 -17.14
N HIS A 255 10.37 -23.95 -17.68
CA HIS A 255 9.75 -23.35 -18.85
C HIS A 255 9.41 -21.87 -18.63
N LEU A 256 8.84 -21.50 -17.48
CA LEU A 256 8.55 -20.10 -17.15
C LEU A 256 9.80 -19.22 -17.04
N ARG A 257 10.91 -19.77 -16.52
CA ARG A 257 12.19 -19.06 -16.51
C ARG A 257 12.73 -18.88 -17.92
N ASP A 258 12.64 -19.89 -18.75
CA ASP A 258 13.09 -19.83 -20.14
C ASP A 258 12.23 -18.86 -20.97
N THR A 259 10.91 -18.84 -20.78
CA THR A 259 10.05 -17.86 -21.45
C THR A 259 10.33 -16.45 -20.95
N SER A 260 10.54 -16.25 -19.65
CA SER A 260 10.93 -14.96 -19.09
C SER A 260 12.24 -14.45 -19.68
N THR A 261 13.28 -15.29 -19.77
CA THR A 261 14.57 -14.88 -20.34
C THR A 261 14.45 -14.57 -21.84
N ARG A 262 13.65 -15.35 -22.59
CA ARG A 262 13.36 -15.07 -24.00
C ARG A 262 12.61 -13.76 -24.20
N LEU A 263 11.62 -13.46 -23.35
CA LEU A 263 10.87 -12.19 -23.43
C LEU A 263 11.78 -11.00 -23.13
N VAL A 264 12.66 -11.11 -22.13
CA VAL A 264 13.65 -10.08 -21.82
C VAL A 264 14.64 -9.89 -22.98
N ALA A 265 15.10 -10.97 -23.60
CA ALA A 265 15.97 -10.87 -24.78
C ALA A 265 15.26 -10.20 -25.97
N ARG A 266 13.99 -10.57 -26.23
CA ARG A 266 13.18 -9.95 -27.28
C ARG A 266 12.93 -8.47 -27.02
N GLN A 267 12.66 -8.11 -25.77
CA GLN A 267 12.51 -6.72 -25.37
C GLN A 267 13.77 -5.92 -25.71
N ARG A 268 14.96 -6.41 -25.35
CA ARG A 268 16.23 -5.74 -25.67
C ARG A 268 16.45 -5.55 -27.17
N VAL A 269 16.14 -6.57 -27.98
CA VAL A 269 16.26 -6.48 -29.44
C VAL A 269 15.33 -5.39 -29.99
N VAL A 270 14.07 -5.37 -29.55
CA VAL A 270 13.10 -4.33 -29.97
C VAL A 270 13.53 -2.95 -29.50
N GLU A 271 14.05 -2.81 -28.29
CA GLU A 271 14.60 -1.55 -27.78
C GLU A 271 15.81 -1.07 -28.59
N GLU A 272 16.71 -1.97 -28.99
CA GLU A 272 17.84 -1.66 -29.87
C GLU A 272 17.39 -1.25 -31.27
N GLU A 273 16.39 -1.92 -31.85
CA GLU A 273 15.79 -1.54 -33.12
C GLU A 273 15.14 -0.16 -33.02
N LEU A 274 14.32 0.09 -31.99
CA LEU A 274 13.76 1.41 -31.70
C LEU A 274 14.85 2.47 -31.52
N ARG A 275 15.97 2.13 -30.89
CA ARG A 275 17.13 3.03 -30.77
C ARG A 275 17.74 3.35 -32.14
N LYS A 276 17.88 2.36 -33.01
CA LYS A 276 18.36 2.54 -34.40
C LYS A 276 17.40 3.44 -35.19
N TYR A 277 16.09 3.21 -35.09
CA TYR A 277 15.07 4.06 -35.71
C TYR A 277 15.13 5.51 -35.20
N ARG A 278 15.30 5.70 -33.88
CA ARG A 278 15.47 7.03 -33.28
C ARG A 278 16.74 7.72 -33.78
N SER A 279 17.86 7.01 -33.89
CA SER A 279 19.12 7.58 -34.40
C SER A 279 19.08 7.95 -35.89
N ALA A 280 18.24 7.27 -36.68
CA ALA A 280 18.01 7.57 -38.10
C ALA A 280 16.96 8.70 -38.31
N GLY A 281 16.58 9.42 -37.26
CA GLY A 281 15.33 10.20 -37.14
C GLY A 281 15.07 11.32 -38.15
N SER A 282 16.03 11.72 -38.98
CA SER A 282 15.82 12.63 -40.13
C SER A 282 15.54 11.83 -41.41
N ASP A 283 16.46 10.94 -41.77
CA ASP A 283 16.37 10.17 -43.01
C ASP A 283 15.18 9.20 -43.00
N MET A 284 14.85 8.61 -41.85
CA MET A 284 13.72 7.69 -41.71
C MET A 284 12.36 8.41 -41.87
N LYS A 285 12.23 9.66 -41.39
CA LYS A 285 11.01 10.47 -41.60
C LYS A 285 10.81 10.72 -43.10
N THR A 286 11.87 11.12 -43.80
CA THR A 286 11.80 11.33 -45.26
C THR A 286 11.50 10.04 -46.02
N LEU A 287 11.99 8.89 -45.55
CA LEU A 287 11.73 7.59 -46.18
C LEU A 287 10.27 7.14 -45.98
N VAL A 288 9.72 7.36 -44.78
CA VAL A 288 8.32 7.08 -44.45
C VAL A 288 7.38 7.99 -45.24
N GLU A 289 7.71 9.29 -45.40
CA GLU A 289 6.96 10.22 -46.23
C GLU A 289 6.96 9.79 -47.71
N ARG A 290 8.13 9.41 -48.24
CA ARG A 290 8.25 8.88 -49.62
C ARG A 290 7.48 7.60 -49.80
N TYR A 291 7.53 6.67 -48.84
CA TYR A 291 6.75 5.44 -48.88
C TYR A 291 5.24 5.71 -48.83
N GLY A 292 4.81 6.67 -48.00
CA GLY A 292 3.42 7.14 -47.95
C GLY A 292 2.95 7.77 -49.26
N GLN A 293 3.79 8.57 -49.92
CA GLN A 293 3.52 9.11 -51.25
C GLN A 293 3.39 8.00 -52.30
N ILE A 294 4.28 7.01 -52.27
CA ILE A 294 4.23 5.85 -53.16
C ILE A 294 2.95 5.04 -52.93
N MET A 295 2.56 4.78 -51.69
CA MET A 295 1.30 4.08 -51.37
C MET A 295 0.07 4.83 -51.87
N ARG A 296 0.01 6.15 -51.68
CA ARG A 296 -1.07 6.99 -52.24
C ARG A 296 -1.07 6.92 -53.77
N SER A 297 0.10 6.97 -54.40
CA SER A 297 0.22 6.84 -55.86
C SER A 297 -0.21 5.46 -56.37
N MET A 298 0.07 4.39 -55.61
CA MET A 298 -0.40 3.05 -55.92
C MET A 298 -1.91 2.96 -55.77
N GLU A 299 -2.51 3.53 -54.73
CA GLU A 299 -3.96 3.59 -54.59
C GLU A 299 -4.63 4.37 -55.71
N THR A 300 -4.08 5.50 -56.15
CA THR A 300 -4.62 6.26 -57.29
C THR A 300 -4.50 5.46 -58.58
N VAL A 301 -3.33 4.86 -58.85
CA VAL A 301 -3.13 4.00 -60.03
C VAL A 301 -4.06 2.79 -59.96
N ASN A 302 -4.29 2.19 -58.80
CA ASN A 302 -5.18 1.04 -58.65
C ASN A 302 -6.66 1.44 -58.85
N LYS A 303 -7.04 2.64 -58.41
CA LYS A 303 -8.36 3.23 -58.71
C LYS A 303 -8.52 3.54 -60.21
N ASP A 304 -7.46 4.01 -60.86
CA ASP A 304 -7.45 4.30 -62.30
C ASP A 304 -7.46 3.02 -63.15
N ILE A 305 -6.73 1.97 -62.72
CA ILE A 305 -6.80 0.64 -63.33
C ILE A 305 -8.21 0.08 -63.19
N LYS A 306 -8.85 0.14 -62.01
CA LYS A 306 -10.24 -0.29 -61.82
C LYS A 306 -11.23 0.49 -62.69
N ARG A 307 -11.00 1.79 -62.90
CA ARG A 307 -11.78 2.62 -63.84
C ARG A 307 -11.58 2.20 -65.30
N LEU A 308 -10.35 1.89 -65.71
CA LEU A 308 -10.01 1.49 -67.08
C LEU A 308 -10.42 0.06 -67.41
N THR A 309 -10.47 -0.85 -66.43
CA THR A 309 -10.89 -2.24 -66.61
C THR A 309 -12.41 -2.45 -66.49
N GLY A 310 -13.19 -1.38 -66.26
CA GLY A 310 -14.65 -1.43 -66.30
C GLY A 310 -15.30 -2.30 -65.22
N GLN A 311 -14.60 -2.57 -64.12
CA GLN A 311 -15.15 -3.25 -62.95
C GLN A 311 -15.40 -2.19 -61.87
N VAL A 312 -16.64 -1.71 -61.80
CA VAL A 312 -17.18 -1.04 -60.61
C VAL A 312 -17.59 -2.11 -59.61
#